data_AF-A0A0L0G078-F1
#
_entry.id   AF-A0A0L0G078-F1
#
_cell.length_a   1.000
_cell.length_b   1.000
_cell.length_c   1.000
_cell.angle_alpha   90.00
_cell.angle_beta   90.00
_cell.angle_gamma   90.00
#
_symmetry.space_group_name_H-M   'P 1'
#
loop_
_entity.id
_entity.type
_entity.pdbx_description
1 polymer ?
#
loop_
_entity_poly.entity_id
_entity_poly.type
_entity_poly.pdbx_seq_one_letter_code
_entity_poly.pdbx_strand_id
1 'polypeptide(L)'
;MNSKVVYIVSAVSIMTTALAASLPGSNVCTQGPSYWCASEANAAECNFENPEANCLKYCEDINNSPYCTDDILELQPEESPLIGADPCTWGPSYWCTSEENASECGFNNPESECQKYCADLDDSPFCPPMDGSDPCTWGPNYWCASADNAEECKLENPETECQKYCDDLVDSPFCSAPIGSDSCTQGPSYWCATDAKAEECQLENPDIECQKYCGDLEDSPYCDAPLVGTDFCTQGPSYWCASEANAEECQFENPETECHKYCTDLNDSPFCQK
;
A
#
# COMPACT_ATOMS: atom_id res chain seq x y z
N MET A 1 0.71 -23.15 -90.81
CA MET A 1 1.89 -23.96 -90.41
C MET A 1 2.24 -23.55 -88.99
N ASN A 2 1.99 -24.46 -88.04
CA ASN A 2 1.88 -24.17 -86.62
C ASN A 2 3.26 -24.11 -85.95
N SER A 3 3.63 -22.96 -85.39
CA SER A 3 4.77 -22.82 -84.48
C SER A 3 4.52 -23.61 -83.21
N LYS A 4 5.19 -24.76 -83.07
CA LYS A 4 5.21 -25.52 -81.82
C LYS A 4 6.33 -24.98 -80.93
N VAL A 5 5.88 -24.43 -79.81
CA VAL A 5 6.64 -24.01 -78.63
C VAL A 5 7.53 -25.17 -78.16
N VAL A 6 8.83 -24.92 -78.10
CA VAL A 6 9.83 -25.84 -77.52
C VAL A 6 9.97 -25.47 -76.05
N TYR A 7 9.50 -26.35 -75.17
CA TYR A 7 9.68 -26.26 -73.72
C TYR A 7 11.10 -26.70 -73.38
N ILE A 8 11.95 -25.76 -72.98
CA ILE A 8 13.27 -26.05 -72.41
C ILE A 8 13.06 -26.27 -70.92
N VAL A 9 13.22 -27.51 -70.49
CA VAL A 9 13.03 -27.93 -69.08
C VAL A 9 14.24 -27.46 -68.27
N SER A 10 13.98 -26.61 -67.29
CA SER A 10 14.95 -25.94 -66.42
C SER A 10 15.65 -26.95 -65.49
N ALA A 11 16.95 -27.17 -65.67
CA ALA A 11 17.79 -27.82 -64.67
C ALA A 11 18.40 -26.75 -63.74
N VAL A 12 17.66 -26.38 -62.69
CA VAL A 12 18.19 -25.52 -61.62
C VAL A 12 19.10 -26.40 -60.76
N SER A 13 20.42 -26.28 -60.99
CA SER A 13 21.41 -26.77 -60.02
C SER A 13 21.38 -25.82 -58.82
N ILE A 14 20.74 -26.26 -57.74
CA ILE A 14 20.76 -25.58 -56.45
C ILE A 14 22.18 -25.77 -55.89
N MET A 15 23.08 -24.83 -56.15
CA MET A 15 24.26 -24.65 -55.31
C MET A 15 23.76 -24.14 -53.96
N THR A 16 23.65 -25.04 -52.98
CA THR A 16 23.51 -24.66 -51.59
C THR A 16 24.80 -23.96 -51.16
N THR A 17 24.84 -22.63 -51.28
CA THR A 17 25.81 -21.83 -50.56
C THR A 17 25.51 -22.00 -49.08
N ALA A 18 26.33 -22.78 -48.39
CA ALA A 18 26.35 -22.80 -46.94
C ALA A 18 26.58 -21.35 -46.47
N LEU A 19 25.59 -20.74 -45.81
CA LEU A 19 25.85 -19.57 -44.99
C LEU A 19 26.79 -20.03 -43.89
N ALA A 20 28.07 -19.68 -43.99
CA ALA A 20 28.97 -19.71 -42.87
C ALA A 20 28.41 -18.73 -41.83
N ALA A 21 27.82 -19.25 -40.76
CA ALA A 21 27.49 -18.46 -39.60
C ALA A 21 28.80 -17.88 -39.05
N SER A 22 28.96 -16.55 -39.13
CA SER A 22 30.07 -15.88 -38.44
C SER A 22 29.95 -16.15 -36.95
N LEU A 23 30.98 -16.76 -36.39
CA LEU A 23 31.09 -17.04 -34.96
C LEU A 23 31.05 -15.73 -34.16
N PRO A 24 30.37 -15.68 -33.00
CA PRO A 24 30.45 -14.52 -32.11
C PRO A 24 31.90 -14.37 -31.62
N GLY A 25 32.54 -13.26 -32.00
CA GLY A 25 33.96 -12.99 -31.79
C GLY A 25 34.77 -12.75 -33.07
N SER A 26 34.19 -12.84 -34.27
CA SER A 26 34.91 -12.63 -35.53
C SER A 26 34.98 -11.16 -35.99
N ASN A 27 34.36 -10.22 -35.27
CA ASN A 27 34.43 -8.80 -35.62
C ASN A 27 35.68 -8.21 -34.96
N VAL A 28 36.72 -7.98 -35.76
CA VAL A 28 37.99 -7.43 -35.29
C VAL A 28 37.83 -6.06 -34.61
N CYS A 29 36.76 -5.32 -34.90
CA CYS A 29 36.46 -4.02 -34.31
C CYS A 29 35.96 -4.09 -32.86
N THR A 30 35.47 -5.25 -32.40
CA THR A 30 35.07 -5.45 -30.99
C THR A 30 36.25 -5.80 -30.09
N GLN A 31 37.46 -5.92 -30.64
CA GLN A 31 38.69 -6.12 -29.85
C GLN A 31 39.11 -4.88 -29.05
N GLY A 32 38.47 -3.74 -29.31
CA GLY A 32 38.63 -2.52 -28.53
C GLY A 32 39.71 -1.56 -29.07
N PRO A 33 39.95 -0.46 -28.32
CA PRO A 33 40.84 0.66 -28.71
C PRO A 33 42.21 0.23 -29.21
N SER A 34 42.78 -0.80 -28.62
CA SER A 34 44.07 -1.36 -29.02
C SER A 34 44.11 -1.85 -30.47
N TYR A 35 42.98 -2.28 -31.05
CA TYR A 35 42.91 -2.72 -32.45
C TYR A 35 42.66 -1.56 -33.41
N TRP A 36 41.61 -0.76 -33.19
CA TRP A 36 41.25 0.30 -34.13
C TRP A 36 42.18 1.52 -34.04
N CYS A 37 42.83 1.77 -32.90
CA CYS A 37 43.89 2.79 -32.79
C CYS A 37 45.28 2.30 -33.20
N ALA A 38 45.45 1.04 -33.61
CA ALA A 38 46.76 0.56 -34.05
C ALA A 38 47.17 1.14 -35.43
N SER A 39 46.21 1.52 -36.28
CA SER A 39 46.48 2.16 -37.57
C SER A 39 45.25 2.81 -38.20
N GLU A 40 45.47 3.72 -39.14
CA GLU A 40 44.40 4.32 -39.97
C GLU A 40 43.59 3.30 -40.77
N ALA A 41 44.23 2.23 -41.22
CA ALA A 41 43.55 1.16 -41.93
C ALA A 41 42.53 0.43 -41.03
N ASN A 42 42.89 0.18 -39.78
CA ASN A 42 42.02 -0.51 -38.83
C ASN A 42 40.85 0.38 -38.40
N ALA A 43 41.11 1.67 -38.17
CA ALA A 43 40.06 2.65 -37.88
C ALA A 43 39.04 2.76 -39.01
N ALA A 44 39.51 2.80 -40.27
CA ALA A 44 38.66 2.85 -41.45
C ALA A 44 37.86 1.55 -41.66
N GLU A 45 38.48 0.38 -41.42
CA GLU A 45 37.81 -0.93 -41.45
C GLU A 45 36.62 -0.98 -40.47
N CYS A 46 36.77 -0.33 -39.32
CA CYS A 46 35.76 -0.29 -38.27
C CYS A 46 34.75 0.86 -38.41
N ASN A 47 34.86 1.66 -39.47
CA ASN A 47 33.93 2.72 -39.83
C ASN A 47 33.65 3.73 -38.70
N PHE A 48 34.68 4.02 -37.88
CA PHE A 48 34.59 5.01 -36.81
C PHE A 48 34.65 6.42 -37.41
N GLU A 49 33.62 7.23 -37.14
CA GLU A 49 33.64 8.64 -37.47
C GLU A 49 34.68 9.35 -36.59
N ASN A 50 35.62 10.05 -37.24
CA ASN A 50 36.69 10.81 -36.59
C ASN A 50 37.57 9.97 -35.62
N PRO A 51 38.45 9.10 -36.16
CA PRO A 51 39.30 8.23 -35.34
C PRO A 51 40.35 8.99 -34.51
N GLU A 52 40.75 10.18 -34.93
CA GLU A 52 41.71 11.03 -34.20
C GLU A 52 41.17 11.40 -32.80
N ALA A 53 39.96 11.98 -32.72
CA ALA A 53 39.35 12.35 -31.45
C ALA A 53 39.04 11.13 -30.56
N ASN A 54 38.64 10.01 -31.16
CA ASN A 54 38.27 8.81 -30.42
C ASN A 54 39.49 8.06 -29.86
N CYS A 55 40.60 8.03 -30.60
CA CYS A 55 41.82 7.36 -30.15
C CYS A 55 42.58 8.15 -29.08
N LEU A 56 42.49 9.48 -29.09
CA LEU A 56 43.11 10.32 -28.07
C LEU A 56 42.67 9.95 -26.64
N LYS A 57 41.41 9.52 -26.46
CA LYS A 57 40.87 9.10 -25.16
C LYS A 57 41.59 7.89 -24.55
N TYR A 58 42.29 7.09 -25.35
CA TYR A 58 42.90 5.82 -24.92
C TYR A 58 44.43 5.85 -25.01
N CYS A 59 45.04 7.03 -25.19
CA CYS A 59 46.50 7.15 -25.32
C CYS A 59 47.27 6.74 -24.05
N GLU A 60 46.65 6.83 -22.86
CA GLU A 60 47.27 6.37 -21.60
C GLU A 60 47.47 4.84 -21.57
N ASP A 61 46.62 4.10 -22.28
CA ASP A 61 46.61 2.64 -22.31
C ASP A 61 47.29 2.05 -23.56
N ILE A 62 47.66 2.88 -24.55
CA ILE A 62 48.17 2.44 -25.87
C ILE A 62 49.46 3.18 -26.25
N ASN A 63 50.60 2.54 -26.00
CA ASN A 63 51.93 3.15 -26.19
C ASN A 63 52.41 3.27 -27.64
N ASN A 64 51.69 2.76 -28.65
CA ASN A 64 52.16 2.68 -30.06
C ASN A 64 51.09 3.10 -31.09
N SER A 65 50.13 3.93 -30.70
CA SER A 65 49.10 4.43 -31.62
C SER A 65 49.64 5.63 -32.44
N PRO A 66 49.51 5.64 -33.78
CA PRO A 66 49.90 6.80 -34.60
C PRO A 66 49.03 8.05 -34.35
N TYR A 67 47.92 7.91 -33.63
CA TYR A 67 47.04 9.00 -33.19
C TYR A 67 47.48 9.66 -31.88
N CYS A 68 48.41 9.03 -31.16
CA CYS A 68 48.93 9.49 -29.89
C CYS A 68 50.34 10.06 -30.14
N THR A 69 50.40 11.30 -30.60
CA THR A 69 51.67 12.03 -30.78
C THR A 69 51.87 13.04 -29.66
N ASP A 70 53.11 13.20 -29.22
CA ASP A 70 53.47 14.12 -28.13
C ASP A 70 53.09 15.58 -28.45
N ASP A 71 52.98 15.95 -29.73
CA ASP A 71 52.66 17.31 -30.19
C ASP A 71 51.19 17.73 -29.94
N ILE A 72 50.27 16.79 -29.64
CA ILE A 72 48.85 17.11 -29.29
C ILE A 72 48.68 17.35 -27.78
N LEU A 73 49.72 17.09 -26.96
CA LEU A 73 49.70 17.31 -25.52
C LEU A 73 49.98 18.79 -25.12
N GLU A 74 50.28 19.69 -26.06
CA GLU A 74 50.63 21.10 -25.77
C GLU A 74 49.43 22.07 -25.72
N LEU A 75 48.20 21.56 -25.70
CA LEU A 75 47.03 22.34 -25.27
C LEU A 75 46.55 21.84 -23.90
N GLN A 76 47.41 21.91 -22.89
CA GLN A 76 46.97 21.84 -21.52
C GLN A 76 46.42 23.21 -21.10
N PRO A 77 45.10 23.38 -20.89
CA PRO A 77 44.67 24.36 -19.91
C PRO A 77 45.19 23.89 -18.55
N GLU A 78 45.88 24.79 -17.85
CA GLU A 78 46.21 24.82 -16.42
C GLU A 78 45.99 23.51 -15.67
N GLU A 79 47.08 22.89 -15.19
CA GLU A 79 47.14 21.81 -14.19
C GLU A 79 45.81 21.61 -13.47
N SER A 80 45.02 20.64 -13.95
CA SER A 80 43.82 20.23 -13.22
C SER A 80 44.33 19.67 -11.89
N PRO A 81 43.88 20.19 -10.74
CA PRO A 81 44.28 19.64 -9.45
C PRO A 81 44.05 18.13 -9.48
N LEU A 82 45.07 17.36 -9.08
CA LEU A 82 44.97 15.91 -8.98
C LEU A 82 43.64 15.57 -8.27
N ILE A 83 42.75 14.83 -8.94
CA ILE A 83 41.52 14.35 -8.33
C ILE A 83 41.88 13.63 -7.04
N GLY A 84 41.31 14.08 -5.92
CA GLY A 84 41.63 13.60 -4.58
C GLY A 84 42.58 14.47 -3.75
N ALA A 85 43.26 15.47 -4.33
CA ALA A 85 44.08 16.42 -3.57
C ALA A 85 43.24 17.53 -2.92
N ASP A 86 42.17 17.94 -3.59
CA ASP A 86 41.17 18.88 -3.08
C ASP A 86 40.00 18.10 -2.45
N PRO A 87 39.65 18.30 -1.17
CA PRO A 87 38.52 17.66 -0.52
C PRO A 87 37.19 17.81 -1.28
N CYS A 88 37.01 18.90 -2.02
CA CYS A 88 35.84 19.14 -2.85
C CYS A 88 35.72 18.18 -4.04
N THR A 89 36.83 17.55 -4.42
CA THR A 89 36.87 16.49 -5.46
C THR A 89 36.63 15.08 -4.91
N TRP A 90 36.49 14.91 -3.59
CA TRP A 90 36.19 13.61 -2.97
C TRP A 90 34.74 13.15 -3.19
N GLY A 91 33.87 14.07 -3.60
CA GLY A 91 32.50 13.79 -3.97
C GLY A 91 31.45 14.08 -2.88
N PRO A 92 30.18 13.76 -3.16
CA PRO A 92 29.01 14.12 -2.34
C PRO A 92 29.12 13.76 -0.88
N SER A 93 29.76 12.64 -0.55
CA SER A 93 29.95 12.22 0.83
C SER A 93 30.72 13.25 1.66
N TYR A 94 31.70 13.97 1.09
CA TYR A 94 32.45 14.99 1.82
C TYR A 94 31.66 16.29 1.98
N TRP A 95 31.23 16.89 0.85
CA TRP A 95 30.59 18.20 0.89
C TRP A 95 29.16 18.17 1.43
N CYS A 96 28.48 17.01 1.44
CA CYS A 96 27.20 16.84 2.12
C CYS A 96 27.30 16.47 3.60
N THR A 97 28.50 16.35 4.18
CA THR A 97 28.62 16.03 5.61
C THR A 97 28.26 17.23 6.50
N SER A 98 28.51 18.46 6.06
CA SER A 98 28.26 19.68 6.85
C SER A 98 28.17 20.93 5.98
N GLU A 99 27.61 22.01 6.55
CA GLU A 99 27.47 23.29 5.84
C GLU A 99 28.82 23.96 5.63
N GLU A 100 29.77 23.71 6.54
CA GLU A 100 31.16 24.18 6.45
C GLU A 100 31.86 23.57 5.24
N ASN A 101 31.78 22.24 5.05
CA ASN A 101 32.39 21.56 3.90
C ASN A 101 31.75 22.01 2.58
N ALA A 102 30.43 22.17 2.56
CA ALA A 102 29.72 22.68 1.40
C ALA A 102 30.16 24.10 1.02
N SER A 103 30.29 24.97 2.02
CA SER A 103 30.72 26.36 1.84
C SER A 103 32.18 26.43 1.37
N GLU A 104 33.07 25.59 1.92
CA GLU A 104 34.46 25.45 1.48
C GLU A 104 34.54 25.07 -0.01
N CYS A 105 33.62 24.22 -0.46
CA CYS A 105 33.49 23.79 -1.85
C CYS A 105 32.69 24.74 -2.76
N GLY A 106 32.25 25.89 -2.24
CA GLY A 106 31.52 26.91 -3.01
C GLY A 106 30.04 26.59 -3.26
N PHE A 107 29.45 25.64 -2.53
CA PHE A 107 28.02 25.37 -2.59
C PHE A 107 27.25 26.35 -1.70
N ASN A 108 26.59 27.32 -2.32
CA ASN A 108 25.77 28.31 -1.61
C ASN A 108 24.43 27.75 -1.11
N ASN A 109 24.03 26.56 -1.56
CA ASN A 109 22.81 25.86 -1.13
C ASN A 109 23.06 24.34 -1.07
N PRO A 110 23.76 23.85 -0.03
CA PRO A 110 24.07 22.44 0.13
C PRO A 110 22.85 21.53 0.07
N GLU A 111 21.73 21.94 0.68
CA GLU A 111 20.49 21.15 0.71
C GLU A 111 20.04 20.73 -0.69
N SER A 112 19.91 21.69 -1.61
CA SER A 112 19.46 21.41 -2.98
C SER A 112 20.44 20.60 -3.82
N GLU A 113 21.75 20.74 -3.58
CA GLU A 113 22.79 20.03 -4.32
C GLU A 113 22.98 18.60 -3.81
N CYS A 114 22.92 18.42 -2.49
CA CYS A 114 23.01 17.14 -1.81
C CYS A 114 21.79 16.25 -2.07
N GLN A 115 20.61 16.85 -2.26
CA GLN A 115 19.38 16.11 -2.54
C GLN A 115 19.51 15.12 -3.72
N LYS A 116 20.33 15.45 -4.72
CA LYS A 116 20.58 14.60 -5.89
C LYS A 116 21.23 13.25 -5.56
N TYR A 117 21.89 13.14 -4.40
CA TYR A 117 22.73 12.01 -4.02
C TYR A 117 22.21 11.25 -2.79
N CYS A 118 21.02 11.59 -2.29
CA CYS A 118 20.54 11.03 -1.04
C CYS A 118 20.34 9.51 -1.03
N ALA A 119 20.16 8.87 -2.19
CA ALA A 119 20.12 7.41 -2.27
C ALA A 119 21.46 6.73 -1.92
N ASP A 120 22.58 7.46 -2.02
CA ASP A 120 23.94 6.95 -1.81
C ASP A 120 24.59 7.52 -0.53
N LEU A 121 23.87 8.38 0.21
CA LEU A 121 24.36 9.10 1.39
C LEU A 121 23.51 8.76 2.62
N ASP A 122 23.84 7.66 3.30
CA ASP A 122 23.03 7.12 4.40
C ASP A 122 22.90 8.06 5.62
N ASP A 123 23.84 8.98 5.85
CA ASP A 123 23.88 9.83 7.06
C ASP A 123 24.06 11.34 6.78
N SER A 124 23.77 11.79 5.56
CA SER A 124 23.91 13.21 5.22
C SER A 124 22.83 14.06 5.91
N PRO A 125 23.18 15.11 6.70
CA PRO A 125 22.21 16.00 7.35
C PRO A 125 21.39 16.85 6.36
N PHE A 126 21.80 16.91 5.10
CA PHE A 126 21.10 17.63 4.03
C PHE A 126 20.10 16.75 3.27
N CYS A 127 20.06 15.46 3.57
CA CYS A 127 19.10 14.56 2.96
C CYS A 127 17.80 14.57 3.74
N PRO A 128 16.64 14.64 3.05
CA PRO A 128 15.37 14.42 3.71
C PRO A 128 15.38 13.01 4.33
N PRO A 129 14.67 12.80 5.45
CA PRO A 129 14.49 11.48 6.01
C PRO A 129 14.01 10.54 4.91
N MET A 130 14.72 9.43 4.68
CA MET A 130 14.27 8.42 3.73
C MET A 130 12.88 7.91 4.14
N ASP A 131 12.00 7.64 3.17
CA ASP A 131 10.77 6.88 3.44
C ASP A 131 11.16 5.59 4.17
N GLY A 132 10.69 5.42 5.41
CA GLY A 132 11.08 4.32 6.30
C GLY A 132 12.08 4.67 7.40
N SER A 133 12.68 5.86 7.42
CA SER A 133 13.49 6.34 8.57
C SER A 133 12.63 6.97 9.67
N ASP A 134 11.54 7.63 9.28
CA ASP A 134 10.50 8.10 10.19
C ASP A 134 9.50 6.96 10.44
N PRO A 135 9.34 6.48 11.69
CA PRO A 135 8.37 5.45 12.03
C PRO A 135 6.93 5.76 11.60
N CYS A 136 6.57 7.04 11.49
CA CYS A 136 5.26 7.47 11.03
C CYS A 136 5.01 7.20 9.54
N THR A 137 6.08 6.96 8.77
CA THR A 137 6.00 6.53 7.37
C THR A 137 5.86 5.01 7.20
N TRP A 138 5.99 4.22 8.27
CA TRP A 138 5.86 2.75 8.23
C TRP A 138 4.41 2.28 8.02
N GLY A 139 3.44 3.19 8.13
CA GLY A 139 2.04 2.91 7.87
C GLY A 139 1.24 2.48 9.10
N PRO A 140 -0.04 2.12 8.90
CA PRO A 140 -1.04 1.98 9.98
C PRO A 140 -0.64 0.97 11.05
N ASN A 141 0.13 -0.05 10.69
CA ASN A 141 0.67 -1.00 11.67
C ASN A 141 1.51 -0.33 12.77
N TYR A 142 2.23 0.76 12.46
CA TYR A 142 3.01 1.48 13.47
C TYR A 142 2.15 2.49 14.24
N TRP A 143 1.54 3.45 13.54
CA TRP A 143 0.82 4.54 14.21
C TRP A 143 -0.51 4.11 14.83
N CYS A 144 -1.07 2.96 14.44
CA CYS A 144 -2.21 2.35 15.15
C CYS A 144 -1.82 1.29 16.18
N ALA A 145 -0.52 1.03 16.42
CA ALA A 145 -0.14 0.05 17.43
C ALA A 145 -0.40 0.54 18.87
N SER A 146 -0.39 1.85 19.10
CA SER A 146 -0.57 2.44 20.44
C SER A 146 -0.99 3.92 20.39
N ALA A 147 -1.55 4.42 21.50
CA ALA A 147 -1.79 5.84 21.73
C ALA A 147 -0.51 6.68 21.62
N ASP A 148 0.59 6.17 22.17
CA ASP A 148 1.88 6.87 22.16
C ASP A 148 2.41 7.04 20.73
N ASN A 149 2.31 6.01 19.87
CA ASN A 149 2.75 6.08 18.47
C ASN A 149 1.85 7.04 17.67
N ALA A 150 0.55 7.03 17.93
CA ALA A 150 -0.38 7.96 17.28
C ALA A 150 -0.08 9.43 17.67
N GLU A 151 0.28 9.69 18.93
CA GLU A 151 0.70 11.01 19.40
C GLU A 151 2.04 11.42 18.78
N GLU A 152 3.03 10.53 18.76
CA GLU A 152 4.33 10.73 18.09
C GLU A 152 4.12 11.15 16.63
N CYS A 153 3.20 10.47 15.94
CA CYS A 153 2.85 10.72 14.55
C CYS A 153 1.83 11.84 14.34
N LYS A 154 1.39 12.51 15.41
CA LYS A 154 0.48 13.67 15.39
C LYS A 154 -0.83 13.39 14.65
N LEU A 155 -1.40 12.19 14.85
CA LEU A 155 -2.72 11.88 14.31
C LEU A 155 -3.80 12.72 15.03
N GLU A 156 -4.55 13.52 14.28
CA GLU A 156 -5.60 14.37 14.85
C GLU A 156 -6.79 13.57 15.41
N ASN A 157 -7.10 12.41 14.80
CA ASN A 157 -8.20 11.54 15.24
C ASN A 157 -7.84 10.05 15.05
N PRO A 158 -7.00 9.50 15.94
CA PRO A 158 -6.49 8.14 15.80
C PRO A 158 -7.59 7.08 15.87
N GLU A 159 -8.67 7.29 16.62
CA GLU A 159 -9.83 6.38 16.63
C GLU A 159 -10.41 6.21 15.22
N THR A 160 -10.79 7.29 14.55
CA THR A 160 -11.40 7.19 13.21
C THR A 160 -10.42 6.82 12.12
N GLU A 161 -9.15 7.23 12.24
CA GLU A 161 -8.15 6.96 11.21
C GLU A 161 -7.72 5.49 11.26
N CYS A 162 -7.47 4.95 12.46
CA CYS A 162 -7.09 3.56 12.63
C CYS A 162 -8.23 2.57 12.38
N GLN A 163 -9.49 2.99 12.62
CA GLN A 163 -10.66 2.15 12.35
C GLN A 163 -10.71 1.65 10.88
N LYS A 164 -10.14 2.41 9.93
CA LYS A 164 -10.11 2.06 8.51
C LYS A 164 -9.24 0.85 8.18
N TYR A 165 -8.33 0.48 9.07
CA TYR A 165 -7.31 -0.55 8.85
C TYR A 165 -7.50 -1.78 9.74
N CYS A 166 -8.58 -1.86 10.51
CA CYS A 166 -8.81 -2.91 11.51
C CYS A 166 -8.95 -4.32 10.93
N ASP A 167 -9.18 -4.48 9.63
CA ASP A 167 -9.17 -5.80 8.98
C ASP A 167 -7.76 -6.41 8.92
N ASP A 168 -6.73 -5.56 8.91
CA ASP A 168 -5.32 -5.96 8.78
C ASP A 168 -4.51 -5.77 10.08
N LEU A 169 -5.10 -5.15 11.11
CA LEU A 169 -4.46 -4.87 12.40
C LEU A 169 -4.85 -5.92 13.45
N VAL A 170 -3.88 -6.73 13.87
CA VAL A 170 -4.14 -7.88 14.75
C VAL A 170 -4.37 -7.46 16.21
N ASP A 171 -3.76 -6.37 16.68
CA ASP A 171 -3.77 -5.96 18.09
C ASP A 171 -3.79 -4.43 18.29
N SER A 172 -4.48 -3.69 17.43
CA SER A 172 -4.59 -2.23 17.58
C SER A 172 -5.58 -1.84 18.68
N PRO A 173 -5.20 -1.01 19.67
CA PRO A 173 -6.11 -0.54 20.73
C PRO A 173 -7.20 0.41 20.22
N PHE A 174 -7.06 0.91 18.99
CA PHE A 174 -8.05 1.76 18.34
C PHE A 174 -9.10 0.97 17.57
N CYS A 175 -8.90 -0.34 17.41
CA CYS A 175 -9.87 -1.21 16.77
C CYS A 175 -10.86 -1.73 17.81
N SER A 176 -12.14 -1.51 17.54
CA SER A 176 -13.21 -2.23 18.25
C SER A 176 -12.94 -3.72 18.21
N ALA A 177 -13.07 -4.38 19.36
CA ALA A 177 -12.72 -5.78 19.52
C ALA A 177 -13.43 -6.65 18.45
N PRO A 178 -12.76 -7.69 17.89
CA PRO A 178 -13.34 -8.52 16.86
C PRO A 178 -14.70 -9.10 17.28
N ILE A 179 -15.65 -9.23 16.34
CA ILE A 179 -16.92 -9.93 16.59
C ILE A 179 -16.58 -11.33 17.13
N GLY A 180 -16.94 -11.59 18.39
CA GLY A 180 -16.70 -12.85 19.11
C GLY A 180 -15.60 -12.82 20.19
N SER A 181 -14.85 -11.71 20.31
CA SER A 181 -13.81 -11.54 21.36
C SER A 181 -14.42 -11.24 22.73
N ASP A 182 -15.48 -10.44 22.76
CA ASP A 182 -16.43 -10.40 23.87
C ASP A 182 -17.43 -11.54 23.66
N SER A 183 -17.67 -12.31 24.71
CA SER A 183 -18.61 -13.42 24.63
C SER A 183 -20.02 -12.93 24.24
N CYS A 184 -20.39 -11.72 24.62
CA CYS A 184 -21.65 -11.08 24.23
C CYS A 184 -21.72 -10.68 22.75
N THR A 185 -20.58 -10.63 22.05
CA THR A 185 -20.50 -10.39 20.60
C THR A 185 -20.46 -11.68 19.78
N GLN A 186 -20.47 -12.85 20.43
CA GLN A 186 -20.53 -14.17 19.74
C GLN A 186 -21.91 -14.45 19.11
N GLY A 187 -22.91 -13.61 19.40
CA GLY A 187 -24.23 -13.66 18.78
C GLY A 187 -25.28 -14.41 19.61
N PRO A 188 -26.51 -14.55 19.07
CA PRO A 188 -27.69 -15.02 19.79
C PRO A 188 -27.51 -16.37 20.47
N SER A 189 -26.71 -17.27 19.88
CA SER A 189 -26.42 -18.57 20.46
C SER A 189 -25.69 -18.49 21.81
N TYR A 190 -24.92 -17.43 22.07
CA TYR A 190 -24.26 -17.23 23.36
C TYR A 190 -25.20 -16.55 24.36
N TRP A 191 -25.74 -15.38 24.02
CA TRP A 191 -26.50 -14.58 24.98
C TRP A 191 -27.93 -15.09 25.20
N CYS A 192 -28.47 -15.92 24.30
CA CYS A 192 -29.74 -16.66 24.53
C CYS A 192 -29.54 -18.06 25.12
N ALA A 193 -28.32 -18.44 25.52
CA ALA A 193 -28.10 -19.79 26.06
C ALA A 193 -28.74 -19.98 27.45
N THR A 194 -28.70 -18.96 28.31
CA THR A 194 -29.24 -18.99 29.69
C THR A 194 -29.48 -17.58 30.23
N ASP A 195 -30.29 -17.44 31.28
CA ASP A 195 -30.49 -16.17 32.01
C ASP A 195 -29.20 -15.52 32.50
N ALA A 196 -28.27 -16.32 33.02
CA ALA A 196 -26.97 -15.82 33.46
C ALA A 196 -26.17 -15.18 32.32
N LYS A 197 -26.31 -15.68 31.08
CA LYS A 197 -25.63 -15.13 29.89
C LYS A 197 -26.35 -13.91 29.34
N ALA A 198 -27.68 -13.89 29.40
CA ALA A 198 -28.45 -12.70 29.07
C ALA A 198 -28.10 -11.52 30.00
N GLU A 199 -28.00 -11.78 31.32
CA GLU A 199 -27.59 -10.79 32.32
C GLU A 199 -26.14 -10.35 32.16
N GLU A 200 -25.21 -11.30 31.92
CA GLU A 200 -23.80 -11.01 31.64
C GLU A 200 -23.67 -10.01 30.48
N CYS A 201 -24.53 -10.16 29.46
CA CYS A 201 -24.57 -9.31 28.29
C CYS A 201 -25.51 -8.10 28.39
N GLN A 202 -26.09 -7.86 29.58
CA GLN A 202 -26.94 -6.70 29.87
C GLN A 202 -28.13 -6.54 28.89
N LEU A 203 -28.72 -7.65 28.46
CA LEU A 203 -29.91 -7.62 27.62
C LEU A 203 -31.10 -7.05 28.42
N GLU A 204 -31.64 -5.92 27.97
CA GLU A 204 -32.78 -5.27 28.63
C GLU A 204 -34.06 -6.13 28.60
N ASN A 205 -34.27 -6.90 27.52
CA ASN A 205 -35.45 -7.76 27.32
C ASN A 205 -35.06 -9.06 26.60
N PRO A 206 -34.43 -10.02 27.30
CA PRO A 206 -33.93 -11.24 26.67
C PRO A 206 -35.03 -12.08 26.02
N ASP A 207 -36.24 -12.11 26.58
CA ASP A 207 -37.38 -12.82 25.97
C ASP A 207 -37.71 -12.29 24.56
N ILE A 208 -37.76 -10.97 24.38
CA ILE A 208 -38.08 -10.34 23.09
C ILE A 208 -36.90 -10.47 22.13
N GLU A 209 -35.68 -10.25 22.62
CA GLU A 209 -34.49 -10.22 21.79
C GLU A 209 -34.12 -11.62 21.28
N CYS A 210 -34.20 -12.63 22.15
CA CYS A 210 -33.92 -14.01 21.81
C CYS A 210 -34.98 -14.65 20.92
N GLN A 211 -36.25 -14.25 21.05
CA GLN A 211 -37.29 -14.84 20.21
C GLN A 211 -37.04 -14.62 18.71
N LYS A 212 -36.36 -13.51 18.34
CA LYS A 212 -36.04 -13.18 16.94
C LYS A 212 -35.20 -14.27 16.26
N TYR A 213 -34.49 -15.09 17.02
CA TYR A 213 -33.48 -16.04 16.54
C TYR A 213 -33.86 -17.51 16.75
N CYS A 214 -35.09 -17.81 17.19
CA CYS A 214 -35.51 -19.17 17.53
C CYS A 214 -35.54 -20.16 16.36
N GLY A 215 -35.46 -19.70 15.12
CA GLY A 215 -35.27 -20.59 13.96
C GLY A 215 -33.92 -21.31 13.97
N ASP A 216 -32.92 -20.72 14.63
CA ASP A 216 -31.52 -21.16 14.61
C ASP A 216 -31.00 -21.59 16.00
N LEU A 217 -31.87 -21.58 17.03
CA LEU A 217 -31.51 -21.89 18.42
C LEU A 217 -32.23 -23.17 18.88
N GLU A 218 -31.55 -24.32 18.81
CA GLU A 218 -32.17 -25.64 19.07
C GLU A 218 -32.59 -25.87 20.54
N ASP A 219 -32.00 -25.16 21.52
CA ASP A 219 -32.24 -25.41 22.96
C ASP A 219 -32.33 -24.11 23.81
N SER A 220 -32.69 -22.97 23.21
CA SER A 220 -32.77 -21.70 23.94
C SER A 220 -34.00 -21.67 24.87
N PRO A 221 -33.84 -21.39 26.19
CA PRO A 221 -34.97 -21.31 27.13
C PRO A 221 -35.94 -20.16 26.82
N TYR A 222 -35.52 -19.20 25.99
CA TYR A 222 -36.36 -18.08 25.57
C TYR A 222 -37.30 -18.43 24.42
N CYS A 223 -37.07 -19.53 23.71
CA CYS A 223 -37.79 -19.83 22.48
C CYS A 223 -39.19 -20.42 22.66
N ASP A 224 -39.59 -20.65 23.89
CA ASP A 224 -40.93 -21.10 24.28
C ASP A 224 -41.74 -20.02 25.03
N ALA A 225 -41.18 -18.82 25.21
CA ALA A 225 -41.87 -17.71 25.84
C ALA A 225 -43.01 -17.21 24.93
N PRO A 226 -44.21 -16.93 25.47
CA PRO A 226 -45.26 -16.28 24.70
C PRO A 226 -44.77 -14.91 24.24
N LEU A 227 -44.68 -14.73 22.91
CA LEU A 227 -44.30 -13.46 22.31
C LEU A 227 -45.22 -12.33 22.76
N VAL A 228 -44.64 -11.27 23.34
CA VAL A 228 -45.35 -10.01 23.61
C VAL A 228 -46.00 -9.52 22.31
N GLY A 229 -47.33 -9.46 22.31
CA GLY A 229 -48.17 -9.07 21.17
C GLY A 229 -48.87 -10.21 20.42
N THR A 230 -48.54 -11.48 20.68
CA THR A 230 -49.25 -12.64 20.07
C THR A 230 -50.51 -13.02 20.84
N ASP A 231 -50.47 -12.87 22.15
CA ASP A 231 -51.68 -12.78 22.98
C ASP A 231 -52.16 -11.33 22.94
N PHE A 232 -53.43 -11.11 22.59
CA PHE A 232 -54.01 -9.77 22.57
C PHE A 232 -53.84 -9.03 23.91
N CYS A 233 -53.81 -9.77 25.03
CA CYS A 233 -53.60 -9.23 26.37
C CYS A 233 -52.19 -8.69 26.61
N THR A 234 -51.22 -9.12 25.80
CA THR A 234 -49.83 -8.65 25.83
C THR A 234 -49.55 -7.53 24.83
N GLN A 235 -50.54 -7.08 24.04
CA GLN A 235 -50.41 -5.95 23.11
C GLN A 235 -50.37 -4.58 23.81
N GLY A 236 -50.52 -4.55 25.13
CA GLY A 236 -50.38 -3.37 25.96
C GLY A 236 -51.66 -2.56 26.19
N PRO A 237 -51.56 -1.41 26.90
CA PRO A 237 -52.69 -0.61 27.36
C PRO A 237 -53.69 -0.24 26.29
N SER A 238 -53.23 -0.03 25.06
CA SER A 238 -54.09 0.28 23.92
C SER A 238 -55.13 -0.82 23.63
N TYR A 239 -54.81 -2.10 23.88
CA TYR A 239 -55.75 -3.20 23.65
C TYR A 239 -56.67 -3.42 24.86
N TRP A 240 -56.12 -3.61 26.07
CA TRP A 240 -56.95 -3.94 27.23
C TRP A 240 -57.74 -2.73 27.77
N CYS A 241 -57.31 -1.49 27.52
CA CYS A 241 -58.12 -0.30 27.82
C CYS A 241 -59.08 0.08 26.70
N ALA A 242 -59.10 -0.60 25.56
CA ALA A 242 -60.03 -0.27 24.47
C ALA A 242 -61.49 -0.60 24.82
N SER A 243 -61.73 -1.60 25.68
CA SER A 243 -63.08 -1.98 26.11
C SER A 243 -63.08 -2.75 27.44
N GLU A 244 -64.20 -2.73 28.15
CA GLU A 244 -64.42 -3.59 29.32
C GLU A 244 -64.32 -5.08 28.98
N ALA A 245 -64.79 -5.50 27.81
CA ALA A 245 -64.71 -6.89 27.36
C ALA A 245 -63.26 -7.35 27.17
N ASN A 246 -62.37 -6.50 26.63
CA ASN A 246 -60.96 -6.82 26.46
C ASN A 246 -60.27 -6.94 27.83
N ALA A 247 -60.59 -6.05 28.77
CA ALA A 247 -60.07 -6.13 30.13
C ALA A 247 -60.50 -7.41 30.87
N GLU A 248 -61.75 -7.83 30.69
CA GLU A 248 -62.28 -9.09 31.24
C GLU A 248 -61.66 -10.33 30.59
N GLU A 249 -61.51 -10.32 29.26
CA GLU A 249 -60.83 -11.38 28.50
C GLU A 249 -59.40 -11.58 28.99
N CYS A 250 -58.72 -10.47 29.31
CA CYS A 250 -57.37 -10.46 29.85
C CYS A 250 -57.28 -10.65 31.37
N GLN A 251 -58.40 -10.94 32.04
CA GLN A 251 -58.46 -11.20 33.49
C GLN A 251 -57.81 -10.10 34.35
N PHE A 252 -57.92 -8.83 33.93
CA PHE A 252 -57.37 -7.72 34.69
C PHE A 252 -58.23 -7.46 35.94
N GLU A 253 -57.66 -7.60 37.14
CA GLU A 253 -58.44 -7.51 38.39
C GLU A 253 -58.96 -6.10 38.70
N ASN A 254 -58.32 -5.05 38.16
CA ASN A 254 -58.69 -3.66 38.42
C ASN A 254 -58.42 -2.75 37.20
N PRO A 255 -59.16 -2.93 36.09
CA PRO A 255 -58.91 -2.22 34.85
C PRO A 255 -59.18 -0.72 34.97
N GLU A 256 -60.11 -0.30 35.83
CA GLU A 256 -60.42 1.13 36.03
C GLU A 256 -59.21 1.90 36.59
N THR A 257 -58.50 1.35 37.58
CA THR A 257 -57.32 2.03 38.17
C THR A 257 -56.12 2.00 37.23
N GLU A 258 -55.91 0.86 36.55
CA GLU A 258 -54.72 0.68 35.72
C GLU A 258 -54.84 1.37 34.36
N CYS A 259 -56.03 1.43 33.75
CA CYS A 259 -56.25 2.22 32.54
C CYS A 259 -56.18 3.72 32.78
N HIS A 260 -56.57 4.19 33.97
CA HIS A 260 -56.47 5.61 34.32
C HIS A 260 -55.04 6.16 34.21
N LYS A 261 -54.02 5.32 34.42
CA LYS A 261 -52.60 5.70 34.28
C LYS A 261 -52.23 6.12 32.86
N TYR A 262 -53.00 5.73 31.84
CA TYR A 262 -52.71 5.92 30.43
C TYR A 262 -53.69 6.87 29.72
N CYS A 263 -54.57 7.56 30.47
CA CYS A 263 -55.59 8.42 29.87
C CYS A 263 -55.04 9.64 29.11
N THR A 264 -53.78 10.02 29.34
CA THR A 264 -53.10 11.03 28.52
C THR A 264 -52.95 10.58 27.06
N ASP A 265 -52.77 9.28 26.86
CA ASP A 265 -52.46 8.68 25.57
C ASP A 265 -53.64 7.91 24.96
N LEU A 266 -54.68 7.61 25.76
CA LEU A 266 -55.85 6.80 25.40
C LEU A 266 -57.19 7.54 25.63
N ASN A 267 -57.32 8.74 25.04
CA ASN A 267 -58.49 9.61 25.25
C ASN A 267 -59.86 8.98 24.86
N ASP A 268 -59.84 7.98 23.96
CA ASP A 268 -61.05 7.27 23.51
C ASP A 268 -61.38 6.03 24.36
N SER A 269 -60.59 5.73 25.39
CA SER A 269 -60.84 4.60 26.29
C SER A 269 -62.11 4.84 27.12
N PRO A 270 -63.01 3.85 27.25
CA PRO A 270 -64.18 3.94 28.13
C PRO A 270 -63.82 4.11 29.61
N PHE A 271 -62.58 3.78 30.00
CA PHE A 271 -62.09 3.95 31.36
C PHE A 271 -61.61 5.36 31.68
N CYS A 272 -61.42 6.22 30.66
CA CYS A 272 -60.92 7.59 30.82
C CYS A 272 -62.03 8.65 30.84
N GLN A 273 -63.28 8.25 30.66
CA GLN A 273 -64.44 9.14 30.51
C GLN A 273 -65.30 9.28 31.78
N LYS A 274 -64.81 8.84 32.93
CA LYS A 274 -65.51 8.90 34.23
C LYS A 274 -64.99 10.00 35.15
#